data_AF-A0A7Y4RE00-F1
#
_entry.id   AF-A0A7Y4RE00-F1
#
_cell.length_a   1.000
_cell.length_b   1.000
_cell.length_c   1.000
_cell.angle_alpha   90.00
_cell.angle_beta   90.00
_cell.angle_gamma   90.00
#
_symmetry.space_group_name_H-M   'P 1'
#
loop_
_entity.id
_entity.type
_entity.pdbx_description
1 polymer ?
#
loop_
_entity_poly.entity_id
_entity_poly.type
_entity_poly.pdbx_seq_one_letter_code
_entity_poly.pdbx_strand_id
1 'polypeptide(L)'
;MRKSTLILSILLTGVVLALLFVLVSAYRRVVATAVPGEATQVAEQAQPAQQLPVQNLADAPATGNVRIYEAAAAAAKVLGRRDVYITEYAQLNGADVYLVSFLSGDLVYVGLDGQVISTSKQDPIGTYQPTSHRN
;
A
#
# COMPACT_ATOMS: atom_id res chain seq x y z
N MET A 1 -47.16 12.43 -29.90
CA MET A 1 -45.94 12.52 -29.06
C MET A 1 -45.29 11.15 -29.09
N ARG A 2 -44.09 11.05 -29.67
CA ARG A 2 -43.54 9.78 -30.19
C ARG A 2 -43.19 8.86 -29.02
N LYS A 3 -43.80 7.67 -29.00
CA LYS A 3 -43.67 6.61 -27.97
C LYS A 3 -42.21 6.34 -27.55
N SER A 4 -41.24 6.64 -28.41
CA SER A 4 -39.80 6.59 -28.14
C SER A 4 -39.32 7.43 -26.96
N THR A 5 -39.90 8.62 -26.68
CA THR A 5 -39.45 9.42 -25.53
C THR A 5 -39.88 8.82 -24.19
N LEU A 6 -41.00 8.10 -24.17
CA LEU A 6 -41.51 7.42 -22.99
C LEU A 6 -40.70 6.14 -22.70
N ILE A 7 -40.38 5.37 -23.74
CA ILE A 7 -39.57 4.15 -23.59
C ILE A 7 -38.13 4.48 -23.15
N LEU A 8 -37.54 5.56 -23.67
CA LEU A 8 -36.20 6.00 -23.27
C LEU A 8 -36.14 6.44 -21.81
N SER A 9 -37.18 7.11 -21.32
CA SER A 9 -37.27 7.52 -19.90
C SER A 9 -37.39 6.32 -18.96
N ILE A 10 -38.17 5.30 -19.34
CA ILE A 10 -38.31 4.06 -18.56
C ILE A 10 -36.99 3.28 -18.52
N LEU A 11 -36.30 3.17 -19.66
CA LEU A 11 -34.98 2.54 -19.74
C LEU A 11 -33.95 3.27 -18.88
N LEU A 12 -33.89 4.60 -18.97
CA LEU A 12 -32.95 5.40 -18.18
C LEU A 12 -33.23 5.24 -16.68
N THR A 13 -34.50 5.30 -16.28
CA THR A 13 -34.89 5.11 -14.87
C THR A 13 -34.55 3.70 -14.39
N GLY A 14 -34.77 2.68 -15.22
CA GLY A 14 -34.40 1.29 -14.91
C GLY A 14 -32.90 1.10 -14.70
N VAL A 15 -32.07 1.73 -15.53
CA VAL A 15 -30.61 1.69 -15.39
C VAL A 15 -30.15 2.35 -14.10
N VAL A 16 -30.71 3.53 -13.76
CA VAL A 16 -30.37 4.22 -12.50
C VAL A 16 -30.77 3.39 -11.28
N LEU A 17 -31.95 2.78 -11.29
CA LEU A 17 -32.40 1.90 -10.20
C LEU A 17 -31.53 0.64 -10.08
N ALA A 18 -31.09 0.07 -11.21
CA ALA A 18 -30.18 -1.08 -11.20
C ALA A 18 -28.82 -0.72 -10.60
N LEU A 19 -28.26 0.46 -10.94
CA LEU A 19 -27.00 0.94 -10.36
C LEU A 19 -27.12 1.17 -8.86
N LEU A 20 -28.21 1.78 -8.40
CA LEU A 20 -28.48 1.97 -6.96
C LEU A 20 -28.68 0.63 -6.24
N PHE A 21 -29.35 -0.33 -6.87
CA PHE A 21 -29.55 -1.66 -6.31
C PHE A 21 -28.21 -2.41 -6.13
N VAL A 22 -27.32 -2.34 -7.12
CA VAL A 22 -25.98 -2.93 -7.03
C VAL A 22 -25.16 -2.25 -5.92
N LEU A 23 -25.23 -0.93 -5.81
CA LEU A 23 -24.51 -0.18 -4.79
C LEU A 23 -24.97 -0.53 -3.37
N VAL A 24 -26.29 -0.59 -3.15
CA VAL A 24 -26.88 -0.97 -1.86
C VAL A 24 -26.58 -2.45 -1.53
N SER A 25 -26.62 -3.33 -2.52
CA SER A 25 -26.28 -4.74 -2.36
C SER A 25 -24.82 -4.94 -1.96
N ALA A 26 -23.89 -4.26 -2.63
CA ALA A 26 -22.47 -4.27 -2.27
C ALA A 26 -22.23 -3.71 -0.87
N TYR A 27 -22.88 -2.58 -0.53
CA TYR A 27 -22.77 -1.97 0.79
C TYR A 27 -23.32 -2.89 1.90
N ARG A 28 -24.50 -3.48 1.70
CA ARG A 28 -25.07 -4.45 2.65
C ARG A 28 -24.19 -5.68 2.80
N ARG A 29 -23.56 -6.15 1.72
CA ARG A 29 -22.64 -7.30 1.78
C ARG A 29 -21.42 -6.98 2.64
N VAL A 30 -20.81 -5.81 2.46
CA VAL A 30 -19.65 -5.36 3.25
C VAL A 30 -20.00 -5.18 4.73
N VAL A 31 -21.17 -4.60 5.03
CA VAL A 31 -21.62 -4.40 6.42
C VAL A 31 -22.06 -5.70 7.07
N ALA A 32 -22.68 -6.64 6.34
CA ALA A 32 -23.04 -7.96 6.87
C ALA A 32 -21.81 -8.85 7.12
N THR A 33 -20.71 -8.64 6.40
CA THR A 33 -19.41 -9.27 6.66
C THR A 33 -18.58 -8.54 7.72
N ALA A 34 -19.07 -7.43 8.28
CA ALA A 34 -18.42 -6.70 9.36
C ALA A 34 -18.84 -7.24 10.74
N VAL A 35 -18.56 -8.52 10.99
CA VAL A 35 -18.32 -9.06 12.33
C VAL A 35 -16.90 -9.62 12.29
N PRO A 36 -16.04 -9.27 13.26
CA PRO A 36 -14.59 -9.36 13.11
C PRO A 36 -14.13 -10.82 13.24
N GLY A 37 -13.50 -11.34 12.19
CA GLY A 37 -12.90 -12.66 12.23
C GLY A 37 -12.67 -13.24 10.84
N GLU A 38 -11.41 -13.22 10.43
CA GLU A 38 -10.75 -14.22 9.58
C GLU A 38 -11.28 -14.45 8.15
N ALA A 39 -10.45 -13.99 7.20
CA ALA A 39 -10.11 -14.57 5.91
C ALA A 39 -11.16 -15.40 5.13
N THR A 40 -11.51 -14.93 3.94
CA THR A 40 -11.70 -15.84 2.78
C THR A 40 -11.17 -15.19 1.50
N GLN A 41 -10.24 -15.92 0.88
CA GLN A 41 -9.50 -15.62 -0.33
C GLN A 41 -10.40 -15.59 -1.56
N VAL A 42 -10.11 -14.71 -2.52
CA VAL A 42 -10.50 -14.91 -3.93
C VAL A 42 -9.20 -14.97 -4.72
N ALA A 43 -8.93 -16.16 -5.26
CA ALA A 43 -7.85 -16.37 -6.20
C ALA A 43 -8.29 -15.83 -7.57
N GLU A 44 -7.55 -14.85 -8.11
CA GLU A 44 -7.40 -14.66 -9.55
C GLU A 44 -5.93 -14.29 -9.81
N GLN A 45 -5.28 -15.11 -10.65
CA GLN A 45 -3.84 -15.19 -10.87
C GLN A 45 -3.28 -14.00 -11.67
N ALA A 46 -2.14 -13.46 -11.20
CA ALA A 46 -0.87 -13.32 -11.94
C ALA A 46 -0.14 -11.99 -11.66
N GLN A 47 0.55 -11.94 -10.52
CA GLN A 47 1.93 -11.43 -10.31
C GLN A 47 2.12 -11.30 -8.78
N PRO A 48 3.19 -11.83 -8.17
CA PRO A 48 3.40 -11.71 -6.74
C PRO A 48 3.90 -10.29 -6.44
N ALA A 49 3.01 -9.31 -6.46
CA ALA A 49 3.19 -8.16 -5.61
C ALA A 49 2.98 -8.68 -4.18
N GLN A 50 4.08 -8.89 -3.45
CA GLN A 50 4.02 -9.03 -2.00
C GLN A 50 3.19 -7.86 -1.47
N GLN A 51 1.94 -8.13 -1.13
CA GLN A 51 1.09 -7.22 -0.39
C GLN A 51 1.71 -7.16 1.01
N LEU A 52 2.69 -6.29 1.15
CA LEU A 52 3.11 -5.81 2.45
C LEU A 52 1.87 -5.20 3.10
N PRO A 53 1.50 -5.59 4.33
CA PRO A 53 0.43 -4.94 5.04
C PRO A 53 0.74 -3.45 5.06
N VAL A 54 -0.17 -2.62 4.54
CA VAL A 54 -0.15 -1.18 4.79
C VAL A 54 -0.55 -1.02 6.26
N GLN A 55 0.36 -1.38 7.16
CA GLN A 55 0.17 -1.31 8.59
C GLN A 55 0.21 0.18 8.95
N ASN A 56 -0.89 0.66 9.52
CA ASN A 56 -1.02 2.06 9.87
C ASN A 56 0.07 2.43 10.87
N LEU A 57 0.71 3.59 10.72
CA LEU A 57 1.83 4.05 11.58
C LEU A 57 1.46 4.11 13.08
N ALA A 58 0.16 4.03 13.38
CA ALA A 58 -0.43 4.05 14.71
C ALA A 58 -0.76 2.66 15.31
N ASP A 59 -0.61 1.57 14.56
CA ASP A 59 -0.82 0.23 15.12
C ASP A 59 0.25 -0.05 16.19
N ALA A 60 -0.22 -0.39 17.40
CA ALA A 60 0.67 -0.84 18.46
C ALA A 60 1.45 -2.07 17.96
N PRO A 61 2.77 -2.12 18.19
CA PRO A 61 3.57 -3.22 17.68
C PRO A 61 3.07 -4.52 18.29
N ALA A 62 3.01 -5.58 17.47
CA ALA A 62 2.82 -6.93 17.98
C ALA A 62 3.88 -7.23 19.06
N THR A 63 3.50 -8.00 20.08
CA THR A 63 4.37 -8.30 21.23
C THR A 63 5.75 -8.78 20.77
N GLY A 64 6.80 -8.04 21.12
CA GLY A 64 8.19 -8.32 20.74
C GLY A 64 8.72 -7.49 19.57
N ASN A 65 7.86 -6.74 18.88
CA ASN A 65 8.28 -5.87 17.79
C ASN A 65 8.54 -4.44 18.29
N VAL A 66 9.56 -3.78 17.73
CA VAL A 66 9.78 -2.36 17.90
C VAL A 66 8.81 -1.58 17.02
N ARG A 67 8.55 -0.32 17.39
CA ARG A 67 7.74 0.54 16.54
C ARG A 67 8.55 1.01 15.33
N ILE A 68 7.84 1.32 14.25
CA ILE A 68 8.47 1.79 13.01
C ILE A 68 9.34 3.05 13.21
N TYR A 69 8.95 3.97 14.11
CA TYR A 69 9.77 5.14 14.43
C TYR A 69 11.02 4.79 15.26
N GLU A 70 11.01 3.71 16.03
CA GLU A 70 12.15 3.22 16.80
C GLU A 70 13.18 2.57 15.88
N ALA A 71 12.72 1.82 14.88
CA ALA A 71 13.56 1.31 13.80
C ALA A 71 14.25 2.44 13.03
N ALA A 72 13.52 3.53 12.73
CA ALA A 72 14.11 4.71 12.11
C ALA A 72 15.20 5.37 12.98
N ALA A 73 14.97 5.47 14.30
CA ALA A 73 15.96 5.98 15.23
C ALA A 73 17.22 5.08 15.31
N ALA A 74 17.04 3.76 15.28
CA ALA A 74 18.15 2.80 15.24
C ALA A 74 18.99 2.97 13.96
N ALA A 75 18.35 3.08 12.80
CA ALA A 75 19.02 3.31 11.52
C ALA A 75 19.80 4.65 11.50
N ALA A 76 19.16 5.73 11.96
CA ALA A 76 19.78 7.06 12.06
C ALA A 76 21.02 7.04 12.97
N LYS A 77 20.95 6.32 14.09
CA LYS A 77 22.08 6.15 15.00
C LYS A 77 23.24 5.39 14.36
N VAL A 78 22.96 4.32 13.61
CA VAL A 78 24.01 3.52 12.94
C VAL A 78 24.71 4.32 11.85
N LEU A 79 23.99 5.10 11.06
CA LEU A 79 24.58 5.94 10.01
C LEU A 79 25.15 7.26 10.55
N GLY A 80 24.91 7.59 11.81
CA GLY A 80 25.33 8.87 12.41
C GLY A 80 24.64 10.07 11.76
N ARG A 81 23.41 9.90 11.26
CA ARG A 81 22.69 10.94 10.54
C ARG A 81 21.37 11.33 11.16
N ARG A 82 20.87 12.50 10.74
CA ARG A 82 19.63 13.14 11.19
C ARG A 82 18.85 13.76 10.03
N ASP A 83 19.21 13.36 8.82
CA ASP A 83 18.58 13.79 7.58
C ASP A 83 17.18 13.18 7.43
N VAL A 84 16.45 13.66 6.42
CA VAL A 84 15.09 13.20 6.13
C VAL A 84 15.14 11.75 5.67
N TYR A 85 14.25 10.94 6.24
CA TYR A 85 14.09 9.54 5.90
C TYR A 85 12.61 9.19 5.75
N ILE A 86 12.35 8.11 5.03
CA ILE A 86 11.08 7.43 4.98
C ILE A 86 11.30 6.04 5.59
N THR A 87 10.36 5.56 6.38
CA THR A 87 10.41 4.21 6.92
C THR A 87 9.14 3.47 6.53
N GLU A 88 9.32 2.27 6.01
CA GLU A 88 8.25 1.39 5.56
C GLU A 88 8.47 -0.05 6.01
N TYR A 89 7.43 -0.86 5.94
CA TYR A 89 7.55 -2.31 6.07
C TYR A 89 8.08 -2.89 4.76
N ALA A 90 9.02 -3.82 4.84
CA ALA A 90 9.59 -4.50 3.70
C ALA A 90 9.87 -5.98 4.07
N GLN A 91 10.29 -6.76 3.08
CA GLN A 91 10.85 -8.08 3.32
C GLN A 91 12.28 -8.15 2.81
N LEU A 92 13.15 -8.76 3.62
CA LEU A 92 14.52 -9.10 3.24
C LEU A 92 14.70 -10.60 3.44
N ASN A 93 14.96 -11.32 2.35
CA ASN A 93 15.11 -12.79 2.34
C ASN A 93 13.90 -13.54 2.95
N GLY A 94 12.68 -13.03 2.78
CA GLY A 94 11.45 -13.64 3.31
C GLY A 94 11.20 -13.38 4.80
N ALA A 95 12.02 -12.56 5.46
CA ALA A 95 11.77 -12.06 6.81
C ALA A 95 11.20 -10.64 6.74
N ASP A 96 10.20 -10.35 7.58
CA ASP A 96 9.65 -9.00 7.73
C ASP A 96 10.65 -8.08 8.43
N VAL A 97 10.84 -6.89 7.85
CA VAL A 97 11.78 -5.88 8.31
C VAL A 97 11.19 -4.49 8.11
N TYR A 98 11.79 -3.50 8.78
CA TYR A 98 11.64 -2.09 8.46
C TYR A 98 12.73 -1.67 7.48
N LEU A 99 12.34 -1.06 6.37
CA LEU A 99 13.27 -0.39 5.45
C LEU A 99 13.26 1.11 5.75
N VAL A 100 14.42 1.65 6.10
CA VAL A 100 14.65 3.08 6.31
C VAL A 100 15.44 3.61 5.13
N SER A 101 14.78 4.43 4.32
CA SER A 101 15.33 5.04 3.10
C SER A 101 15.62 6.51 3.37
N PHE A 102 16.90 6.87 3.30
CA PHE A 102 17.33 8.25 3.51
C PHE A 102 17.45 9.00 2.19
N LEU A 103 17.21 10.32 2.23
CA LEU A 103 17.34 11.17 1.05
C LEU A 103 18.75 11.17 0.43
N SER A 104 19.77 10.83 1.21
CA SER A 104 21.15 10.66 0.71
C SER A 104 21.32 9.46 -0.24
N GLY A 105 20.28 8.61 -0.34
CA GLY A 105 20.30 7.35 -1.07
C GLY A 105 20.75 6.16 -0.23
N ASP A 106 20.99 6.31 1.07
CA ASP A 106 21.34 5.14 1.90
C ASP A 106 20.07 4.42 2.37
N LEU A 107 20.14 3.09 2.36
CA LEU A 107 19.06 2.17 2.73
C LEU A 107 19.50 1.38 3.96
N VAL A 108 18.66 1.29 4.98
CA VAL A 108 18.93 0.51 6.18
C VAL A 108 17.77 -0.44 6.45
N TYR A 109 18.07 -1.73 6.52
CA TYR A 109 17.13 -2.77 6.89
C TYR A 109 17.25 -3.05 8.38
N VAL A 110 16.15 -2.89 9.11
CA VAL A 110 16.07 -3.08 10.55
C VAL A 110 15.07 -4.19 10.83
N GLY A 111 15.45 -5.19 11.63
CA GLY A 111 14.54 -6.24 12.05
C GLY A 111 13.39 -5.71 12.90
N LEU A 112 12.33 -6.50 13.01
CA LEU A 112 11.23 -6.18 13.92
C LEU A 112 11.68 -6.14 15.39
N ASP A 113 12.83 -6.73 15.74
CA ASP A 113 13.49 -6.63 17.05
C ASP A 113 14.29 -5.32 17.26
N GLY A 114 14.33 -4.46 16.24
CA GLY A 114 15.07 -3.19 16.24
C GLY A 114 16.56 -3.32 15.93
N GLN A 115 17.05 -4.52 15.59
CA GLN A 115 18.43 -4.71 15.21
C GLN A 115 18.66 -4.32 13.75
N VAL A 116 19.75 -3.62 13.46
CA VAL A 116 20.13 -3.31 12.08
C VAL A 116 20.71 -4.57 11.44
N ILE A 117 20.03 -5.08 10.41
CA ILE A 117 20.38 -6.32 9.71
C ILE A 117 21.36 -6.02 8.58
N SER A 118 21.09 -4.97 7.80
CA SER A 118 21.87 -4.65 6.62
C SER A 118 21.79 -3.17 6.24
N THR A 119 22.84 -2.68 5.60
CA THR A 119 22.91 -1.34 5.02
C THR A 119 23.28 -1.46 3.55
N SER A 120 22.60 -0.70 2.70
CA SER A 120 22.86 -0.65 1.26
C SER A 120 22.77 0.80 0.77
N LYS A 121 23.04 1.01 -0.51
CA LYS A 121 22.90 2.30 -1.17
C LYS A 121 22.05 2.15 -2.42
N GLN A 122 21.09 3.04 -2.59
CA GLN A 122 20.29 3.17 -3.78
C GLN A 122 21.12 3.88 -4.86
N ASP A 123 21.22 3.24 -6.02
CA ASP A 123 21.82 3.87 -7.18
C ASP A 123 20.96 5.05 -7.66
N PRO A 124 21.58 6.17 -8.06
CA PRO A 124 20.84 7.27 -8.64
C PRO A 124 20.13 6.79 -9.92
N ILE A 125 18.86 7.18 -10.08
CA ILE A 125 18.15 6.95 -11.34
C ILE A 125 18.93 7.70 -12.42
N GLY A 126 19.33 6.97 -13.47
CA GLY A 126 20.17 7.49 -14.55
C GLY A 126 19.62 8.79 -15.14
N THR A 127 20.51 9.61 -15.70
CA THR A 127 20.16 10.91 -16.30
C THR A 127 18.98 10.77 -17.24
N TYR A 128 17.92 11.55 -16.99
CA TYR A 128 16.79 11.68 -17.90
C TYR A 128 17.30 12.19 -19.25
N GLN A 129 17.25 11.35 -20.28
CA GLN A 129 17.52 11.76 -21.66
C GLN A 129 16.18 12.21 -22.28
N PRO A 130 15.90 13.51 -22.39
CA PRO A 130 14.67 13.95 -23.06
C PRO A 130 14.68 13.48 -24.51
N THR A 131 13.64 12.77 -24.93
CA THR A 131 13.42 12.47 -26.35
C THR A 131 13.05 13.77 -27.06
N SER A 132 14.02 14.39 -27.73
CA SER A 132 13.74 15.56 -28.56
C SER A 132 12.99 15.12 -29.83
N HIS A 133 11.66 15.17 -29.79
CA HIS A 133 10.86 15.09 -31.00
C HIS A 133 10.90 16.45 -31.70
N ARG A 134 11.89 16.63 -32.60
CA ARG A 134 11.88 17.73 -33.56
C ARG A 134 11.18 17.22 -34.82
N ASN A 135 9.93 17.63 -35.01
CA ASN A 135 9.21 17.48 -36.28
C ASN A 135 9.80 18.41 -37.35
#